data_AF-A0A1Q6R4R5-F1
#
_entry.id   AF-A0A1Q6R4R5-F1
#
_cell.length_a   1.000
_cell.length_b   1.000
_cell.length_c   1.000
_cell.angle_alpha   90.00
_cell.angle_beta   90.00
_cell.angle_gamma   90.00
#
_symmetry.space_group_name_H-M   'P 1'
#
loop_
_entity.id
_entity.type
_entity.pdbx_description
1 polymer ?
#
loop_
_entity_poly.entity_id
_entity_poly.type
_entity_poly.pdbx_seq_one_letter_code
_entity_poly.pdbx_strand_id
1 'polypeptide(L)'
;MAHTAVKNAHELPRLRGAKPVQSDIGETYQQVRLYLDQGRQVLFSGTPCQVDGLYRYLGEHPERLVTCDVACSGVCSPGVWARLVSSMAYVKQHRPVAVEFCGKLSGDQERRFRVLFEGGGRYDAPAPKSELGRGLTRGLFLRPARYHCPSAGTDPPGALTLAIFAGGALPVEEKRKGVSLLLINTAKGAQIFDVLPLHRQARTLEEAAACDAALRQPPTLTEERSKFFDALEQLPFQQVRTRYLSAVQHREGVGQRLRELLHRGGKEKKS
;
A
#
# COMPACT_ATOMS: atom_id res chain seq x y z
N MET A 1 -7.10 -6.47 -9.40
CA MET A 1 -5.76 -6.18 -9.95
C MET A 1 -5.01 -7.50 -9.99
N ALA A 2 -4.28 -7.76 -11.06
CA ALA A 2 -3.54 -9.00 -11.24
C ALA A 2 -2.10 -8.67 -11.66
N HIS A 3 -1.17 -9.57 -11.34
CA HIS A 3 0.16 -9.56 -11.92
C HIS A 3 0.04 -9.72 -13.44
N THR A 4 0.92 -9.05 -14.18
CA THR A 4 0.86 -9.04 -15.63
C THR A 4 2.27 -8.95 -16.19
N ALA A 5 2.58 -9.81 -17.15
CA ALA A 5 3.81 -9.73 -17.90
C ALA A 5 3.70 -8.66 -19.00
N VAL A 6 4.75 -7.87 -19.17
CA VAL A 6 4.92 -6.93 -20.28
C VAL A 6 6.21 -7.28 -21.02
N LYS A 7 6.25 -7.05 -22.34
CA LYS A 7 7.37 -7.50 -23.18
C LYS A 7 8.13 -6.37 -23.86
N ASN A 8 7.64 -5.13 -23.75
CA ASN A 8 8.28 -3.96 -24.32
C ASN A 8 8.14 -2.72 -23.41
N ALA A 9 8.95 -1.70 -23.69
CA ALA A 9 9.03 -0.49 -22.87
C ALA A 9 7.73 0.33 -22.88
N HIS A 10 6.95 0.29 -23.97
CA HIS A 10 5.70 1.05 -24.10
C HIS A 10 4.61 0.55 -23.16
N GLU A 11 4.71 -0.68 -22.68
CA GLU A 11 3.77 -1.27 -21.73
C GLU A 11 4.12 -1.01 -20.27
N LEU A 12 5.34 -0.53 -19.96
CA LEU A 12 5.77 -0.23 -18.59
C LEU A 12 4.81 0.69 -17.81
N PRO A 13 4.15 1.70 -18.41
CA PRO A 13 3.15 2.50 -17.71
C PRO A 13 2.03 1.67 -17.05
N ARG A 14 1.68 0.51 -17.60
CA ARG A 14 0.68 -0.41 -17.03
C ARG A 14 1.10 -0.98 -15.67
N LEU A 15 2.41 -1.06 -15.41
CA LEU A 15 2.98 -1.60 -14.18
C LEU A 15 3.23 -0.52 -13.12
N ARG A 16 3.09 0.77 -13.45
CA ARG A 16 3.38 1.89 -12.54
C ARG A 16 2.28 2.11 -11.50
N GLY A 17 2.60 2.89 -10.48
CA GLY A 17 1.69 3.25 -9.39
C GLY A 17 1.65 2.23 -8.25
N ALA A 18 1.25 2.67 -7.06
CA ALA A 18 1.05 1.80 -5.92
C ALA A 18 -0.32 1.12 -6.01
N LYS A 19 -0.37 -0.15 -5.62
CA LYS A 19 -1.59 -0.96 -5.56
C LYS A 19 -1.84 -1.29 -4.09
N PRO A 20 -2.83 -0.66 -3.43
CA PRO A 20 -3.05 -0.85 -2.00
C PRO A 20 -3.74 -2.17 -1.67
N VAL A 21 -4.00 -3.02 -2.68
CA VAL A 21 -4.68 -4.31 -2.57
C VAL A 21 -3.74 -5.42 -3.00
N GLN A 22 -3.99 -6.62 -2.50
CA GLN A 22 -3.26 -7.80 -2.96
C GLN A 22 -3.39 -7.95 -4.47
N SER A 23 -2.25 -8.09 -5.15
CA SER A 23 -2.21 -8.47 -6.56
C SER A 23 -2.39 -9.97 -6.68
N ASP A 24 -3.30 -10.38 -7.56
CA ASP A 24 -3.49 -11.79 -7.89
C ASP A 24 -2.31 -12.31 -8.71
N ILE A 25 -1.67 -13.40 -8.26
CA ILE A 25 -0.55 -14.02 -8.98
C ILE A 25 -1.04 -14.72 -10.24
N GLY A 26 -2.23 -15.33 -10.22
CA GLY A 26 -2.74 -16.15 -11.32
C GLY A 26 -1.69 -17.13 -11.86
N GLU A 27 -1.48 -17.08 -13.18
CA GLU A 27 -0.52 -17.93 -13.91
C GLU A 27 0.88 -17.32 -14.03
N THR A 28 1.17 -16.21 -13.34
CA THR A 28 2.42 -15.44 -13.55
C THR A 28 3.67 -16.27 -13.27
N TYR A 29 3.65 -17.17 -12.28
CA TYR A 29 4.79 -18.03 -11.99
C TYR A 29 5.05 -19.05 -13.11
N GLN A 30 3.98 -19.60 -13.70
CA GLN A 30 4.08 -20.51 -14.86
C GLN A 30 4.64 -19.75 -16.07
N GLN A 31 4.21 -18.50 -16.29
CA GLN A 31 4.74 -17.64 -17.34
C GLN A 31 6.22 -17.33 -17.14
N VAL A 32 6.65 -17.07 -15.90
CA VAL A 32 8.07 -16.88 -15.57
C VAL A 32 8.87 -18.12 -15.95
N ARG A 33 8.44 -19.31 -15.52
CA ARG A 33 9.09 -20.58 -15.88
C ARG A 33 9.17 -20.77 -17.39
N LEU A 34 8.05 -20.61 -18.10
CA LEU A 34 7.99 -20.72 -19.55
C LEU A 34 9.02 -19.82 -20.25
N TYR A 35 9.16 -18.56 -19.80
CA TYR A 35 10.12 -17.63 -20.39
C TYR A 35 11.58 -17.99 -20.06
N LEU A 36 11.84 -18.51 -18.87
CA LEU A 36 13.16 -19.00 -18.49
C LEU A 36 13.56 -20.24 -19.30
N ASP A 37 12.64 -21.18 -19.50
CA ASP A 37 12.83 -22.39 -20.32
C ASP A 37 13.11 -22.03 -21.80
N GLN A 38 12.53 -20.93 -22.28
CA GLN A 38 12.84 -20.35 -23.59
C GLN A 38 14.18 -19.60 -23.65
N GLY A 39 14.97 -19.62 -22.57
CA GLY A 39 16.26 -18.94 -22.49
C GLY A 39 16.18 -17.42 -22.36
N ARG A 40 15.01 -16.86 -22.03
CA ARG A 40 14.82 -15.41 -21.92
C ARG A 40 15.27 -14.89 -20.57
N GLN A 41 15.73 -13.63 -20.53
CA GLN A 41 15.87 -12.90 -19.29
C GLN A 41 14.51 -12.46 -18.77
N VAL A 42 14.29 -12.63 -17.46
CA VAL A 42 13.02 -12.30 -16.79
C VAL A 42 13.30 -11.42 -15.59
N LEU A 43 12.59 -10.28 -15.50
CA LEU A 43 12.48 -9.49 -14.28
C LEU A 43 11.13 -9.77 -13.65
N PHE A 44 11.12 -10.29 -12.42
CA PHE A 44 9.92 -10.44 -11.61
C PHE A 44 9.89 -9.39 -10.50
N SER A 45 8.76 -8.68 -10.35
CA SER A 45 8.56 -7.72 -9.26
C SER A 45 7.25 -7.95 -8.53
N GLY A 46 7.27 -7.78 -7.21
CA GLY A 46 6.13 -8.02 -6.33
C GLY A 46 6.44 -7.64 -4.88
N THR A 47 5.62 -8.11 -3.95
CA THR A 47 5.95 -8.03 -2.52
C THR A 47 6.96 -9.13 -2.14
N PRO A 48 7.71 -9.00 -1.02
CA PRO A 48 8.67 -10.01 -0.59
C PRO A 48 8.10 -11.43 -0.58
N CYS A 49 6.89 -11.62 -0.05
CA CYS A 49 6.22 -12.92 -0.03
C CYS A 49 5.83 -13.47 -1.42
N GLN A 50 5.67 -12.62 -2.44
CA GLN A 50 5.43 -13.06 -3.82
C GLN A 50 6.73 -13.50 -4.48
N VAL A 51 7.83 -12.80 -4.22
CA VAL A 51 9.16 -13.22 -4.68
C VAL A 51 9.56 -14.55 -4.03
N ASP A 52 9.34 -14.68 -2.72
CA ASP A 52 9.54 -15.91 -1.96
C ASP A 52 8.69 -17.08 -2.52
N GLY A 53 7.42 -16.79 -2.84
CA GLY A 53 6.52 -17.75 -3.49
C GLY A 53 6.99 -18.19 -4.87
N LEU A 54 7.57 -17.27 -5.67
CA LEU A 54 8.15 -17.60 -6.97
C LEU A 54 9.34 -18.55 -6.82
N TYR A 55 10.28 -18.25 -5.91
CA TYR A 55 11.43 -19.14 -5.69
C TYR A 55 11.01 -20.53 -5.21
N ARG A 56 10.03 -20.62 -4.30
CA ARG A 56 9.48 -21.93 -3.89
C ARG A 56 8.82 -22.68 -5.04
N TYR A 57 8.12 -21.98 -5.93
CA TYR A 57 7.51 -22.59 -7.12
C TYR A 57 8.54 -23.13 -8.10
N LEU A 58 9.62 -22.36 -8.34
CA LEU A 58 10.70 -22.76 -9.24
C LEU A 58 11.56 -23.88 -8.66
N GLY A 59 11.78 -23.87 -7.34
CA GLY A 59 12.66 -24.82 -6.64
C GLY A 59 14.15 -24.54 -6.81
N GLU A 60 14.50 -23.42 -7.45
CA GLU A 60 15.87 -23.02 -7.79
C GLU A 60 15.99 -21.49 -7.93
N HIS A 61 17.22 -21.02 -8.18
CA HIS A 61 17.54 -19.61 -8.40
C HIS A 61 18.16 -19.38 -9.79
N PRO A 62 17.34 -19.29 -10.86
CA PRO A 62 17.84 -19.24 -12.24
C PRO A 62 18.71 -18.02 -12.52
N GLU A 63 19.82 -18.22 -13.24
CA GLU A 63 20.75 -17.13 -13.62
C GLU A 63 20.07 -16.05 -14.48
N ARG A 64 19.06 -16.41 -15.27
CA ARG A 64 18.30 -15.46 -16.11
C ARG A 64 17.15 -14.74 -15.39
N LEU A 65 16.90 -15.05 -14.11
CA LEU A 65 15.83 -14.44 -13.31
C LEU A 65 16.36 -13.33 -12.40
N VAL A 66 15.93 -12.09 -12.63
CA VAL A 66 16.12 -10.98 -11.70
C VAL A 66 14.84 -10.80 -10.89
N THR A 67 14.98 -10.66 -9.58
CA THR A 67 13.85 -10.40 -8.68
C THR A 67 14.00 -9.03 -8.01
N CYS A 68 12.91 -8.28 -7.97
CA CYS A 68 12.86 -6.97 -7.33
C CYS A 68 11.58 -6.84 -6.50
N ASP A 69 11.70 -6.93 -5.19
CA ASP A 69 10.54 -6.73 -4.31
C ASP A 69 10.36 -5.27 -3.89
N VAL A 70 9.16 -4.95 -3.41
CA VAL A 70 8.82 -3.66 -2.82
C VAL A 70 8.53 -3.84 -1.33
N ALA A 71 9.21 -3.06 -0.49
CA ALA A 71 8.99 -3.06 0.95
C ALA A 71 7.49 -2.92 1.27
N CYS A 72 6.98 -3.86 2.08
CA CYS A 72 5.55 -4.07 2.23
C CYS A 72 5.09 -3.91 3.69
N SER A 73 4.41 -2.80 3.96
CA SER A 73 3.73 -2.56 5.24
C SER A 73 2.42 -3.35 5.38
N GLY A 74 2.07 -4.12 4.35
CA GLY A 74 0.83 -4.88 4.23
C GLY A 74 -0.15 -4.25 3.25
N VAL A 75 -1.07 -5.09 2.77
CA VAL A 75 -2.08 -4.73 1.77
C VAL A 75 -3.46 -4.69 2.39
N CYS A 76 -4.35 -3.87 1.82
CA CYS A 76 -5.76 -3.80 2.19
C CYS A 76 -6.42 -5.16 1.95
N SER A 77 -7.26 -5.58 2.91
CA SER A 77 -8.17 -6.71 2.74
C SER A 77 -9.02 -6.55 1.47
N PRO A 78 -9.04 -7.55 0.56
CA PRO A 78 -9.85 -7.51 -0.65
C PRO A 78 -11.35 -7.28 -0.37
N GLY A 79 -11.87 -7.81 0.75
CA GLY A 79 -13.27 -7.61 1.14
C GLY A 79 -13.57 -6.17 1.55
N VAL A 80 -12.65 -5.52 2.28
CA VAL A 80 -12.79 -4.10 2.64
C VAL A 80 -12.71 -3.23 1.40
N TRP A 81 -11.74 -3.52 0.53
CA TRP A 81 -11.59 -2.84 -0.75
C TRP A 81 -12.85 -2.95 -1.61
N ALA A 82 -13.40 -4.16 -1.77
CA ALA A 82 -14.63 -4.38 -2.52
C ALA A 82 -15.78 -3.53 -1.98
N ARG A 83 -15.96 -3.48 -0.66
CA ARG A 83 -17.00 -2.65 -0.03
C ARG A 83 -16.77 -1.14 -0.26
N LEU A 84 -15.51 -0.66 -0.17
CA LEU A 84 -15.17 0.74 -0.47
C LEU A 84 -15.51 1.11 -1.91
N VAL A 85 -15.09 0.28 -2.86
CA VAL A 85 -15.33 0.48 -4.30
C VAL A 85 -16.82 0.43 -4.62
N SER A 86 -17.55 -0.57 -4.10
CA SER A 86 -19.00 -0.66 -4.27
C SER A 86 -19.73 0.54 -3.70
N SER A 87 -19.28 1.05 -2.54
CA SER A 87 -19.87 2.25 -1.95
C SER A 87 -19.62 3.51 -2.80
N MET A 88 -18.45 3.64 -3.43
CA MET A 88 -18.17 4.74 -4.35
C MET A 88 -19.01 4.61 -5.63
N ALA A 89 -19.15 3.40 -6.17
CA ALA A 89 -19.97 3.12 -7.34
C ALA A 89 -21.45 3.48 -7.07
N TYR A 90 -21.96 3.12 -5.89
CA TYR A 90 -23.31 3.49 -5.46
C TYR A 90 -23.50 5.00 -5.36
N VAL A 91 -22.55 5.74 -4.79
CA VAL A 91 -22.67 7.21 -4.68
C VAL A 91 -22.58 7.88 -6.05
N LYS A 92 -21.75 7.35 -6.96
CA LYS A 92 -21.58 7.91 -8.31
C LYS A 92 -22.60 7.39 -9.32
N GLN A 93 -23.39 6.37 -8.98
CA GLN A 93 -24.31 5.68 -9.89
C GLN A 93 -23.64 5.21 -11.21
N HIS A 94 -22.34 4.93 -11.15
CA HIS A 94 -21.53 4.52 -12.29
C HIS A 94 -20.47 3.51 -11.84
N ARG A 95 -20.07 2.62 -12.74
CA ARG A 95 -19.04 1.62 -12.46
C ARG A 95 -17.64 2.27 -12.47
N PRO A 96 -16.77 1.94 -11.51
CA PRO A 96 -15.36 2.30 -11.56
C PRO A 96 -14.63 1.59 -12.71
N VAL A 97 -13.87 2.32 -13.52
CA VAL A 97 -13.10 1.79 -14.66
C VAL A 97 -11.59 1.80 -14.43
N ALA A 98 -11.08 2.73 -13.63
CA ALA A 98 -9.66 2.80 -13.30
C ALA A 98 -9.44 3.35 -11.89
N VAL A 99 -8.37 2.88 -11.27
CA VAL A 99 -7.98 3.24 -9.91
C VAL A 99 -6.50 3.58 -9.89
N GLU A 100 -6.18 4.76 -9.39
CA GLU A 100 -4.80 5.22 -9.18
C GLU A 100 -4.63 5.57 -7.70
N PHE A 101 -3.72 4.89 -7.00
CA PHE A 101 -3.42 5.18 -5.60
C PHE A 101 -1.98 5.66 -5.43
N CYS A 102 -1.82 6.69 -4.60
CA CYS A 102 -0.55 7.39 -4.37
C CYS A 102 0.12 7.90 -5.66
N GLY A 103 -0.67 8.19 -6.70
CA GLY A 103 -0.19 8.84 -7.90
C GLY A 103 0.26 10.27 -7.64
N LYS A 104 1.27 10.73 -8.37
CA LYS A 104 1.68 12.14 -8.41
C LYS A 104 1.76 12.56 -9.87
N LEU A 105 0.77 13.33 -10.32
CA LEU A 105 0.79 13.97 -11.63
C LEU A 105 1.52 15.31 -11.55
N SER A 106 1.94 15.82 -12.70
CA SER A 106 2.52 17.17 -12.79
C SER A 106 1.55 18.20 -12.19
N GLY A 107 2.03 19.00 -11.23
CA GLY A 107 1.23 19.98 -10.49
C GLY A 107 0.68 19.49 -9.14
N ASP A 108 0.70 18.18 -8.85
CA ASP A 108 0.26 17.66 -7.55
C ASP A 108 1.24 18.05 -6.42
N GLN A 109 0.71 18.75 -5.42
CA GLN A 109 1.45 19.08 -4.18
C GLN A 109 1.58 17.87 -3.23
N GLU A 110 0.62 16.95 -3.27
CA GLU A 110 0.58 15.74 -2.44
C GLU A 110 0.12 14.52 -3.25
N ARG A 111 0.47 13.31 -2.77
CA ARG A 111 0.04 12.04 -3.40
C ARG A 111 -1.48 11.93 -3.41
N ARG A 112 -2.06 11.52 -4.53
CA ARG A 112 -3.52 11.47 -4.75
C ARG A 112 -4.05 10.04 -4.81
N PHE A 113 -5.32 9.89 -4.44
CA PHE A 113 -6.12 8.70 -4.69
C PHE A 113 -7.25 9.08 -5.65
N ARG A 114 -7.25 8.47 -6.83
CA ARG A 114 -8.20 8.76 -7.90
C ARG A 114 -8.94 7.50 -8.33
N VAL A 115 -10.22 7.67 -8.60
CA VAL A 115 -11.06 6.64 -9.22
C VAL A 115 -11.79 7.28 -10.39
N LEU A 116 -11.64 6.70 -11.57
CA LEU A 116 -12.39 7.07 -12.77
C LEU A 116 -13.60 6.15 -12.89
N PHE A 117 -14.72 6.74 -13.30
CA PHE A 117 -16.00 6.06 -13.48
C PHE A 117 -16.42 6.09 -14.94
N GLU A 118 -17.29 5.17 -15.33
CA GLU A 118 -18.00 5.25 -16.61
C GLU A 118 -18.70 6.60 -16.74
N GLY A 119 -18.75 7.14 -17.97
CA GLY A 119 -19.29 8.48 -18.22
C GLY A 119 -18.36 9.64 -17.84
N GLY A 120 -17.10 9.36 -17.44
CA GLY A 120 -16.08 10.39 -17.20
C GLY A 120 -16.07 10.99 -15.79
N GLY A 121 -16.96 10.53 -14.91
CA GLY A 121 -16.96 10.93 -13.50
C GLY A 121 -15.64 10.58 -12.81
N ARG A 122 -15.23 11.39 -11.83
CA ARG A 122 -13.99 11.17 -11.06
C ARG A 122 -14.21 11.37 -9.56
N TYR A 123 -13.58 10.50 -8.77
CA TYR A 123 -13.24 10.74 -7.38
C TYR A 123 -11.76 11.12 -7.31
N ASP A 124 -11.44 12.19 -6.59
CA ASP A 124 -10.06 12.65 -6.41
C ASP A 124 -9.90 13.23 -5.01
N ALA A 125 -9.02 12.62 -4.20
CA ALA A 125 -8.70 13.09 -2.87
C ALA A 125 -7.20 12.93 -2.57
N PRO A 126 -6.64 13.74 -1.66
CA PRO A 126 -5.33 13.44 -1.09
C PRO A 126 -5.31 12.03 -0.52
N ALA A 127 -4.33 11.21 -0.92
CA ALA A 127 -4.28 9.81 -0.51
C ALA A 127 -4.35 9.65 1.02
N PRO A 128 -3.55 10.37 1.84
CA PRO A 128 -3.62 10.26 3.30
C PRO A 128 -4.95 10.70 3.91
N LYS A 129 -5.68 11.60 3.23
CA LYS A 129 -6.97 12.13 3.69
C LYS A 129 -8.17 11.40 3.07
N SER A 130 -7.95 10.38 2.26
CA SER A 130 -9.01 9.51 1.78
C SER A 130 -9.41 8.48 2.84
N GLU A 131 -10.60 7.89 2.73
CA GLU A 131 -11.02 6.79 3.61
C GLU A 131 -10.07 5.59 3.51
N LEU A 132 -9.63 5.30 2.28
CA LEU A 132 -8.65 4.25 2.03
C LEU A 132 -7.33 4.54 2.74
N GLY A 133 -6.80 5.74 2.56
CA GLY A 133 -5.54 6.15 3.18
C GLY A 133 -5.60 6.16 4.70
N ARG A 134 -6.67 6.71 5.30
CA ARG A 134 -6.85 6.70 6.76
C ARG A 134 -6.84 5.29 7.33
N GLY A 135 -7.55 4.34 6.70
CA GLY A 135 -7.59 2.97 7.17
C GLY A 135 -6.27 2.21 6.94
N LEU A 136 -5.54 2.50 5.85
CA LEU A 136 -4.21 1.95 5.61
C LEU A 136 -3.18 2.47 6.62
N THR A 137 -3.11 3.78 6.85
CA THR A 137 -2.15 4.40 7.78
C THR A 137 -2.38 3.95 9.23
N ARG A 138 -3.64 3.68 9.61
CA ARG A 138 -3.99 3.13 10.93
C ARG A 138 -3.89 1.61 11.01
N GLY A 139 -3.54 0.93 9.92
CA GLY A 139 -3.45 -0.53 9.88
C GLY A 139 -4.79 -1.27 10.03
N LEU A 140 -5.93 -0.57 9.90
CA LEU A 140 -7.27 -1.15 10.08
C LEU A 140 -7.59 -2.23 9.04
N PHE A 141 -7.06 -2.08 7.83
CA PHE A 141 -7.39 -2.97 6.71
C PHE A 141 -6.42 -4.13 6.56
N LEU A 142 -5.44 -4.25 7.45
CA LEU A 142 -4.40 -5.26 7.35
C LEU A 142 -4.98 -6.67 7.49
N ARG A 143 -4.47 -7.56 6.64
CA ARG A 143 -4.80 -8.99 6.69
C ARG A 143 -4.07 -9.66 7.86
N PRO A 144 -4.67 -10.67 8.53
CA PRO A 144 -4.04 -11.36 9.65
C PRO A 144 -2.65 -11.94 9.33
N ALA A 145 -2.45 -12.40 8.09
CA ALA A 145 -1.16 -12.92 7.62
C ALA A 145 -0.02 -11.89 7.74
N ARG A 146 -0.30 -10.58 7.74
CA ARG A 146 0.74 -9.55 7.84
C ARG A 146 1.42 -9.54 9.22
N TYR A 147 0.72 -9.91 10.28
CA TYR A 147 1.24 -9.92 11.66
C TYR A 147 2.29 -11.00 11.90
N HIS A 148 2.27 -12.05 11.08
CA HIS A 148 3.16 -13.21 11.18
C HIS A 148 3.95 -13.42 9.88
N CYS A 149 4.12 -12.37 9.08
CA CYS A 149 4.73 -12.46 7.75
C CYS A 149 6.23 -12.75 7.89
N PRO A 150 6.74 -13.90 7.41
CA PRO A 150 8.16 -14.26 7.53
C PRO A 150 9.04 -13.36 6.66
N SER A 151 8.51 -12.83 5.55
CA SER A 151 9.23 -11.95 4.62
C SER A 151 9.26 -10.48 5.07
N ALA A 152 9.04 -10.19 6.35
CA ALA A 152 9.14 -8.84 6.91
C ALA A 152 10.50 -8.65 7.61
N GLY A 153 11.14 -7.49 7.41
CA GLY A 153 12.47 -7.22 7.95
C GLY A 153 13.47 -6.79 6.88
N THR A 154 14.75 -6.84 7.23
CA THR A 154 15.88 -6.37 6.38
C THR A 154 16.50 -7.45 5.50
N ASP A 155 15.97 -8.68 5.51
CA ASP A 155 16.45 -9.77 4.66
C ASP A 155 15.38 -10.25 3.67
N PRO A 156 14.96 -9.37 2.74
CA PRO A 156 13.97 -9.73 1.73
C PRO A 156 14.59 -10.64 0.65
N PRO A 157 13.79 -11.54 0.06
CA PRO A 157 14.28 -12.58 -0.85
C PRO A 157 14.69 -12.06 -2.23
N GLY A 158 14.25 -10.86 -2.63
CA GLY A 158 14.58 -10.30 -3.93
C GLY A 158 16.04 -9.91 -4.04
N ALA A 159 16.59 -9.97 -5.26
CA ALA A 159 17.94 -9.49 -5.51
C ALA A 159 18.09 -7.98 -5.19
N LEU A 160 17.00 -7.24 -5.36
CA LEU A 160 16.85 -5.82 -5.05
C LEU A 160 15.54 -5.57 -4.31
N THR A 161 15.52 -4.59 -3.40
CA THR A 161 14.29 -4.14 -2.72
C THR A 161 14.08 -2.65 -2.89
N LEU A 162 12.90 -2.27 -3.39
CA LEU A 162 12.47 -0.88 -3.52
C LEU A 162 11.64 -0.45 -2.31
N ALA A 163 11.96 0.71 -1.76
CA ALA A 163 11.22 1.32 -0.66
C ALA A 163 11.14 2.85 -0.85
N ILE A 164 10.44 3.52 0.06
CA ILE A 164 10.38 4.98 0.08
C ILE A 164 11.33 5.48 1.16
N PHE A 165 12.23 6.39 0.79
CA PHE A 165 13.04 7.09 1.77
C PHE A 165 12.27 8.32 2.27
N ALA A 166 11.60 8.18 3.42
CA ALA A 166 10.74 9.21 4.00
C ALA A 166 11.39 10.03 5.13
N GLY A 167 12.61 9.67 5.56
CA GLY A 167 13.31 10.31 6.68
C GLY A 167 14.60 11.01 6.28
N GLY A 168 15.43 11.30 7.28
CA GLY A 168 16.74 11.92 7.12
C GLY A 168 16.73 13.42 6.78
N ALA A 169 17.91 14.01 6.86
CA ALA A 169 18.18 15.37 6.42
C ALA A 169 18.33 15.42 4.88
N LEU A 170 17.23 15.24 4.15
CA LEU A 170 17.19 15.49 2.71
C LEU A 170 16.88 16.98 2.42
N PRO A 171 17.48 17.57 1.36
CA PRO A 171 17.09 18.87 0.84
C PRO A 171 15.59 18.96 0.54
N VAL A 172 15.00 20.15 0.67
CA VAL A 172 13.56 20.36 0.50
C VAL A 172 13.10 19.99 -0.92
N GLU A 173 13.93 20.29 -1.92
CA GLU A 173 13.69 20.00 -3.33
C GLU A 173 13.63 18.49 -3.58
N GLU A 174 14.51 17.71 -2.95
CA GLU A 174 14.53 16.25 -3.04
C GLU A 174 13.32 15.64 -2.34
N LYS A 175 12.98 16.13 -1.14
CA LYS A 175 11.75 15.73 -0.43
C LYS A 175 10.51 15.98 -1.28
N ARG A 176 10.45 17.12 -2.00
CA ARG A 176 9.35 17.43 -2.91
C ARG A 176 9.28 16.47 -4.09
N LYS A 177 10.41 16.09 -4.70
CA LYS A 177 10.46 15.10 -5.80
C LYS A 177 10.13 13.69 -5.32
N GLY A 178 10.47 13.38 -4.07
CA GLY A 178 10.42 12.04 -3.49
C GLY A 178 11.73 11.29 -3.76
N VAL A 179 12.22 10.60 -2.75
CA VAL A 179 13.45 9.80 -2.84
C VAL A 179 13.08 8.33 -2.67
N SER A 180 13.51 7.50 -3.61
CA SER A 180 13.41 6.05 -3.52
C SER A 180 14.60 5.51 -2.71
N LEU A 181 14.32 4.55 -1.85
CA LEU A 181 15.34 3.72 -1.22
C LEU A 181 15.47 2.43 -2.04
N LEU A 182 16.71 2.00 -2.28
CA LEU A 182 17.02 0.72 -2.91
C LEU A 182 17.97 -0.06 -2.01
N LEU A 183 17.57 -1.26 -1.61
CA LEU A 183 18.46 -2.21 -0.93
C LEU A 183 19.02 -3.21 -1.96
N ILE A 184 20.29 -3.54 -1.80
CA ILE A 184 21.03 -4.49 -2.62
C ILE A 184 21.26 -5.73 -1.76
N ASN A 185 20.56 -6.82 -2.05
CA ASN A 185 20.52 -7.97 -1.14
C ASN A 185 21.41 -9.12 -1.62
N THR A 186 21.84 -9.10 -2.88
CA THR A 186 22.63 -10.19 -3.49
C THR A 186 23.73 -9.66 -4.39
N ALA A 187 24.75 -10.48 -4.65
CA ALA A 187 25.82 -10.17 -5.61
C ALA A 187 25.28 -9.87 -7.02
N LYS A 188 24.24 -10.61 -7.45
CA LYS A 188 23.54 -10.35 -8.71
C LYS A 188 22.83 -8.99 -8.72
N GLY A 189 22.19 -8.64 -7.60
CA GLY A 189 21.60 -7.31 -7.41
C GLY A 189 22.66 -6.21 -7.53
N ALA A 190 23.84 -6.41 -6.95
CA ALA A 190 24.94 -5.46 -7.03
C ALA A 190 25.44 -5.26 -8.48
N GLN A 191 25.69 -6.36 -9.20
CA GLN A 191 26.09 -6.32 -10.61
C GLN A 191 25.10 -5.54 -11.49
N ILE A 192 23.80 -5.76 -11.27
CA ILE A 192 22.75 -5.02 -11.99
C ILE A 192 22.75 -3.57 -11.57
N PHE A 193 22.84 -3.28 -10.28
CA PHE A 193 22.83 -1.92 -9.75
C PHE A 193 23.99 -1.07 -10.28
N ASP A 194 25.16 -1.66 -10.48
CA ASP A 194 26.35 -0.95 -10.96
C ASP A 194 26.21 -0.38 -12.37
N VAL A 195 25.40 -1.01 -13.22
CA VAL A 195 25.17 -0.55 -14.61
C VAL A 195 23.96 0.37 -14.76
N LEU A 196 23.19 0.62 -13.69
CA LEU A 196 22.01 1.48 -13.77
C LEU A 196 22.43 2.97 -13.76
N PRO A 197 21.99 3.79 -14.75
CA PRO A 197 22.35 5.20 -14.84
C PRO A 197 21.47 6.05 -13.91
N LEU A 198 21.61 5.84 -12.59
CA LEU A 198 20.83 6.51 -11.56
C LEU A 198 21.66 7.55 -10.80
N HIS A 199 21.06 8.71 -10.52
CA HIS A 199 21.59 9.59 -9.48
C HIS A 199 21.35 8.92 -8.13
N ARG A 200 22.44 8.55 -7.45
CA ARG A 200 22.40 7.73 -6.24
C ARG A 200 23.30 8.29 -5.14
N GLN A 201 22.89 8.10 -3.90
CA GLN A 201 23.65 8.44 -2.72
C GLN A 201 23.66 7.23 -1.78
N ALA A 202 24.84 6.84 -1.30
CA ALA A 202 24.95 5.77 -0.32
C ALA A 202 24.33 6.20 1.02
N ARG A 203 23.65 5.27 1.67
CA ARG A 203 22.98 5.41 2.98
C ARG A 203 23.20 4.15 3.80
N THR A 204 23.12 4.27 5.12
CA THR A 204 23.28 3.11 6.00
C THR A 204 21.98 2.31 6.11
N LEU A 205 22.08 1.04 6.53
CA LEU A 205 20.90 0.20 6.75
C LEU A 205 20.05 0.72 7.91
N GLU A 206 20.67 1.34 8.91
CA GLU A 206 19.98 1.95 10.05
C GLU A 206 19.14 3.16 9.60
N GLU A 207 19.68 4.02 8.74
CA GLU A 207 18.92 5.12 8.12
C GLU A 207 17.73 4.57 7.32
N ALA A 208 17.95 3.52 6.54
CA ALA A 208 16.90 2.86 5.75
C ALA A 208 15.78 2.30 6.64
N ALA A 209 16.12 1.54 7.68
CA ALA A 209 15.19 0.91 8.61
C ALA A 209 14.43 1.95 9.48
N ALA A 210 15.05 3.08 9.79
CA ALA A 210 14.40 4.19 10.48
C ALA A 210 13.33 4.88 9.61
N CYS A 211 13.51 4.88 8.29
CA CYS A 211 12.59 5.53 7.35
C CYS A 211 11.35 4.68 7.03
N ASP A 212 11.46 3.35 7.04
CA ASP A 212 10.38 2.45 6.66
C ASP A 212 10.19 1.33 7.68
N ALA A 213 9.07 1.36 8.40
CA ALA A 213 8.73 0.34 9.39
C ALA A 213 8.60 -1.07 8.78
N ALA A 214 8.30 -1.18 7.48
CA ALA A 214 8.21 -2.47 6.80
C ALA A 214 9.56 -3.22 6.77
N LEU A 215 10.67 -2.49 6.84
CA LEU A 215 12.03 -3.04 6.86
C LEU A 215 12.47 -3.51 8.25
N ARG A 216 11.73 -3.20 9.32
CA ARG A 216 12.12 -3.55 10.69
C ARG A 216 11.49 -4.85 11.17
N GLN A 217 10.16 -4.86 11.22
CA GLN A 217 9.41 -5.98 11.80
C GLN A 217 7.96 -5.97 11.31
N PRO A 218 7.22 -7.07 11.48
CA PRO A 218 5.79 -7.07 11.33
C PRO A 218 5.09 -6.01 12.19
N PRO A 219 3.98 -5.40 11.71
CA PRO A 219 3.18 -4.53 12.56
C PRO A 219 2.56 -5.35 13.68
N THR A 220 2.27 -4.71 14.80
CA THR A 220 1.52 -5.32 15.91
C THR A 220 0.02 -5.28 15.60
N LEU A 221 -0.70 -6.35 15.95
CA LEU A 221 -2.16 -6.37 15.91
C LEU A 221 -2.72 -5.34 16.90
N THR A 222 -3.62 -4.47 16.44
CA THR A 222 -4.27 -3.46 17.29
C THR A 222 -5.70 -3.86 17.62
N GLU A 223 -6.15 -3.54 18.84
CA GLU A 223 -7.55 -3.73 19.27
C GLU A 223 -8.53 -2.96 18.36
N GLU A 224 -8.13 -1.77 17.89
CA GLU A 224 -8.91 -0.96 16.96
C GLU A 224 -9.20 -1.70 15.65
N ARG A 225 -8.21 -2.43 15.12
CA ARG A 225 -8.40 -3.25 13.92
C ARG A 225 -9.35 -4.41 14.17
N SER A 226 -9.30 -5.07 15.34
CA SER A 226 -10.27 -6.11 15.70
C SER A 226 -11.70 -5.55 15.74
N LYS A 227 -11.90 -4.46 16.49
CA LYS A 227 -13.20 -3.76 16.57
C LYS A 227 -13.73 -3.30 15.21
N PHE A 228 -12.83 -2.86 14.31
CA PHE A 228 -13.22 -2.50 12.94
C PHE A 228 -13.80 -3.70 12.17
N PHE A 229 -13.18 -4.88 12.25
CA PHE A 229 -13.67 -6.07 11.57
C PHE A 229 -14.94 -6.63 12.22
N ASP A 230 -15.06 -6.60 13.56
CA ASP A 230 -16.30 -6.99 14.25
C ASP A 230 -17.47 -6.10 13.80
N ALA A 231 -17.25 -4.78 13.74
CA ALA A 231 -18.24 -3.83 13.24
C ALA A 231 -18.55 -4.07 11.74
N LEU A 232 -17.57 -4.49 10.95
CA LEU A 232 -17.73 -4.80 9.54
C LEU A 232 -18.66 -6.01 9.32
N GLU A 233 -18.68 -6.96 10.26
CA GLU A 233 -19.57 -8.13 10.23
C GLU A 233 -20.98 -7.81 10.74
N GLN A 234 -21.09 -6.95 11.76
CA GLN A 234 -22.35 -6.70 12.47
C GLN A 234 -23.15 -5.50 11.96
N LEU A 235 -22.50 -4.51 11.34
CA LEU A 235 -23.12 -3.23 10.98
C LEU A 235 -23.15 -2.99 9.47
N PRO A 236 -24.13 -2.21 8.97
CA PRO A 236 -24.10 -1.70 7.60
C PRO A 236 -22.81 -0.92 7.34
N PHE A 237 -22.21 -1.12 6.16
CA PHE A 237 -20.89 -0.56 5.83
C PHE A 237 -20.82 0.97 5.96
N GLN A 238 -21.91 1.69 5.68
CA GLN A 238 -21.97 3.13 5.86
C GLN A 238 -21.76 3.56 7.32
N GLN A 239 -22.29 2.82 8.30
CA GLN A 239 -22.06 3.10 9.71
C GLN A 239 -20.60 2.86 10.10
N VAL A 240 -20.01 1.77 9.59
CA VAL A 240 -18.58 1.46 9.78
C VAL A 240 -17.70 2.56 9.19
N ARG A 241 -18.00 3.04 7.98
CA ARG A 241 -17.31 4.17 7.35
C ARG A 241 -17.36 5.43 8.21
N THR A 242 -18.55 5.81 8.71
CA THR A 242 -18.71 7.00 9.56
C THR A 242 -17.95 6.88 10.88
N ARG A 243 -17.96 5.70 11.50
CA ARG A 243 -17.31 5.48 12.80
C ARG A 243 -15.80 5.42 12.70
N TYR A 244 -15.26 4.68 11.73
CA TYR A 244 -13.83 4.39 11.66
C TYR A 244 -13.09 5.17 10.58
N LEU A 245 -13.75 5.58 9.50
CA LEU A 245 -13.07 6.12 8.32
C LEU A 245 -13.38 7.59 8.04
N SER A 246 -14.19 8.26 8.88
CA SER A 246 -14.47 9.69 8.75
C SER A 246 -13.23 10.54 9.07
N ALA A 247 -13.19 11.76 8.52
CA ALA A 247 -12.17 12.75 8.88
C ALA A 247 -12.41 13.33 10.28
N VAL A 248 -13.67 13.39 10.72
CA VAL A 248 -14.08 13.83 12.05
C VAL A 248 -14.35 12.58 12.88
N GLN A 249 -13.35 12.14 13.64
CA GLN A 249 -13.58 11.10 14.64
C GLN A 249 -14.53 11.68 15.68
N HIS A 250 -15.77 11.18 15.73
CA HIS A 250 -16.62 11.39 16.89
C HIS A 250 -15.94 10.67 18.05
N ARG A 251 -15.23 11.44 18.89
CA ARG A 251 -14.86 10.95 20.22
C ARG A 251 -16.16 10.56 20.91
N GLU A 252 -16.36 9.27 21.16
CA GLU A 252 -17.35 8.78 22.10
C GLU A 252 -17.12 9.57 23.40
N GLY A 253 -18.03 10.51 23.72
CA GLY A 253 -17.87 11.48 24.80
C GLY A 253 -18.39 12.89 24.50
N VAL A 254 -18.48 13.31 23.23
CA VAL A 254 -19.06 14.64 22.91
C VAL A 254 -20.57 14.68 23.24
N GLY A 255 -21.29 13.58 22.98
CA GLY A 255 -22.71 13.44 23.36
C GLY A 255 -22.97 13.29 24.86
N GLN A 256 -21.95 12.94 25.65
CA GLN A 256 -22.02 12.94 27.12
C GLN A 256 -21.76 14.35 27.67
N ARG A 257 -20.74 15.05 27.16
CA ARG A 257 -20.46 16.46 27.52
C ARG A 257 -21.60 17.41 27.15
N LEU A 258 -22.24 17.22 25.99
CA LEU A 258 -23.43 18.00 25.62
C LEU A 258 -24.63 17.72 26.54
N ARG A 259 -24.83 16.47 26.97
CA ARG A 259 -25.89 16.11 27.95
C ARG A 259 -25.61 16.69 29.34
N GLU A 260 -24.36 16.70 29.79
CA GLU A 260 -23.95 17.32 31.06
C GLU A 260 -24.07 18.85 31.03
N LEU A 261 -23.76 19.49 29.90
CA LEU A 261 -23.95 20.94 29.72
C LEU A 261 -25.43 21.32 29.69
N LEU A 262 -26.29 20.51 29.05
CA LEU A 262 -27.73 20.73 29.03
C LEU A 262 -28.40 20.45 30.39
N HIS A 263 -27.88 19.53 31.19
CA HIS A 263 -28.36 19.29 32.56
C HIS A 263 -27.89 20.36 33.57
N ARG A 264 -26.75 21.03 33.33
CA ARG A 264 -26.29 22.15 34.18
C ARG A 264 -27.05 23.46 33.93
N GLY A 265 -27.63 23.66 32.74
CA GLY A 265 -28.42 24.86 32.43
C GLY A 265 -29.86 24.87 32.99
N GLY A 266 -30.33 23.76 33.58
CA GLY A 266 -31.72 23.61 34.05
C GLY A 266 -31.97 23.90 35.53
N LYS A 267 -30.94 24.29 36.32
CA LYS A 267 -31.08 24.46 37.78
C LYS A 267 -31.06 25.89 38.30
N GLU A 268 -30.95 26.91 37.46
CA GLU A 268 -31.11 28.31 37.87
C GLU A 268 -32.39 28.91 37.29
N LYS A 269 -33.52 28.51 37.85
CA LYS A 269 -34.77 29.29 37.88
C LYS A 269 -35.73 28.62 38.85
N LYS A 270 -35.61 28.95 40.13
CA LYS A 270 -36.75 29.00 41.07
C LYS A 270 -36.35 29.66 42.39
N SER A 271 -37.06 30.77 42.61
CA SER A 271 -37.27 31.54 43.85
C SER A 271 -36.17 32.48 44.31
#